data_AF-A0A960WZZ2-F1
#
_entry.id   AF-A0A960WZZ2-F1
#
_cell.length_a   1.000
_cell.length_b   1.000
_cell.length_c   1.000
_cell.angle_alpha   90.00
_cell.angle_beta   90.00
_cell.angle_gamma   90.00
#
_symmetry.space_group_name_H-M   'P 1'
#
loop_
_entity.id
_entity.type
_entity.pdbx_description
1 polymer ?
#
loop_
_entity_poly.entity_id
_entity_poly.type
_entity_poly.pdbx_seq_one_letter_code
_entity_poly.pdbx_strand_id
1 'polypeptide(L)'
;AQNIDLRQNQPTAPIDLGGMKAATMQVQAHADPGALGRWLYELQQPQTFIKIPALAIEPDEDENGKVNASLNIEKWYRVNPS
;
A
#
# COMPACT_ATOMS: atom_id res chain seq x y z
N ALA A 1 11.30 6.04 3.73
CA ALA A 1 10.30 6.60 2.78
C ALA A 1 10.48 8.08 2.35
N GLN A 2 11.70 8.63 2.23
CA GLN A 2 11.89 9.91 1.50
C GLN A 2 11.88 9.60 -0.01
N ASN A 3 11.17 10.39 -0.82
CA ASN A 3 11.00 10.28 -2.29
C ASN A 3 9.87 9.37 -2.81
N ILE A 4 8.78 9.19 -2.07
CA ILE A 4 7.52 8.65 -2.61
C ILE A 4 6.48 9.76 -2.61
N ASP A 5 5.92 10.07 -3.78
CA ASP A 5 4.76 10.96 -3.91
C ASP A 5 3.47 10.13 -3.86
N LEU A 6 2.67 10.27 -2.80
CA LEU A 6 1.41 9.54 -2.65
C LEU A 6 0.27 10.38 -3.25
N ARG A 7 -0.14 10.02 -4.46
CA ARG A 7 -1.19 10.73 -5.22
C ARG A 7 -2.60 10.35 -4.80
N GLN A 8 -2.79 9.12 -4.32
CA GLN A 8 -4.06 8.65 -3.80
C GLN A 8 -3.84 7.81 -2.55
N ASN A 9 -4.69 8.04 -1.54
CA ASN A 9 -4.73 7.27 -0.31
C ASN A 9 -6.18 7.18 0.18
N GLN A 10 -6.93 6.20 -0.32
CA GLN A 10 -8.35 6.03 -0.03
C GLN A 10 -8.59 4.76 0.78
N PRO A 11 -8.67 4.85 2.11
CA PRO A 11 -9.08 3.73 2.94
C PRO A 11 -10.57 3.45 2.78
N THR A 12 -10.94 2.17 2.73
CA THR A 12 -12.32 1.71 2.80
C THR A 12 -12.75 1.57 4.26
N ALA A 13 -14.07 1.62 4.49
CA ALA A 13 -14.62 1.30 5.79
C ALA A 13 -14.23 -0.15 6.18
N PRO A 14 -13.78 -0.39 7.43
CA PRO A 14 -13.43 -1.74 7.84
C PRO A 14 -14.63 -2.69 7.78
N ILE A 15 -14.40 -3.90 7.29
CA ILE A 15 -15.38 -4.98 7.26
C ILE A 15 -15.12 -5.97 8.41
N ASP A 16 -16.19 -6.56 8.93
CA ASP A 16 -16.09 -7.61 9.95
C ASP A 16 -15.92 -8.99 9.29
N LEU A 17 -14.97 -9.77 9.79
CA LEU A 17 -14.64 -11.12 9.33
C LEU A 17 -14.84 -12.18 10.43
N GLY A 18 -15.63 -11.87 11.47
CA GLY A 18 -15.92 -12.79 12.56
C GLY A 18 -14.79 -12.89 13.58
N GLY A 19 -14.62 -11.85 14.40
CA GLY A 19 -13.56 -11.75 15.42
C GLY A 19 -12.28 -11.01 14.94
N MET A 20 -12.26 -10.64 13.66
CA MET A 20 -11.24 -9.80 13.05
C MET A 20 -11.92 -8.72 12.21
N LYS A 21 -11.27 -7.56 12.09
CA LYS A 21 -11.63 -6.54 11.11
C LYS A 21 -10.57 -6.47 10.04
N ALA A 22 -11.01 -6.28 8.80
CA ALA A 22 -10.14 -5.97 7.69
C ALA A 22 -10.44 -4.56 7.19
N ALA A 23 -9.41 -3.77 6.93
CA ALA A 23 -9.52 -2.50 6.24
C ALA A 23 -8.66 -2.56 4.97
N THR A 24 -9.20 -2.05 3.88
CA THR A 24 -8.52 -2.04 2.58
C THR A 24 -8.19 -0.60 2.22
N MET A 25 -7.09 -0.36 1.52
CA MET A 25 -6.62 0.98 1.19
C MET A 25 -6.03 0.97 -0.21
N GLN A 26 -6.65 1.72 -1.12
CA GLN A 26 -6.11 1.95 -2.45
C GLN A 26 -5.09 3.08 -2.38
N VAL A 27 -3.90 2.80 -2.89
CA VAL A 27 -2.77 3.73 -2.88
C VAL A 27 -2.24 3.88 -4.30
N GLN A 28 -2.02 5.13 -4.70
CA GLN A 28 -1.25 5.46 -5.89
C GLN A 28 0.00 6.20 -5.46
N ALA A 29 1.15 5.69 -5.89
CA ALA A 29 2.46 6.23 -5.58
C ALA A 29 3.21 6.56 -6.87
N HIS A 30 3.98 7.65 -6.85
CA HIS A 30 4.84 8.06 -7.95
C HIS A 30 6.26 8.29 -7.41
N ALA A 31 7.24 7.62 -8.01
CA ALA A 31 8.61 7.64 -7.50
C ALA A 31 9.64 7.08 -8.49
N ASP A 32 10.92 7.25 -8.18
CA ASP A 32 11.99 6.48 -8.81
C ASP A 32 11.86 4.98 -8.45
N PRO A 33 12.19 4.04 -9.37
CA PRO A 33 12.09 2.61 -9.12
C PRO A 33 12.82 2.13 -7.86
N GLY A 34 14.01 2.68 -7.60
CA GLY A 34 14.80 2.32 -6.41
C GLY A 34 14.16 2.82 -5.11
N ALA A 35 13.50 3.98 -5.13
CA ALA A 35 12.77 4.50 -3.98
C ALA A 35 11.50 3.67 -3.73
N LEU A 36 10.75 3.36 -4.80
CA LEU A 36 9.56 2.52 -4.74
C LEU A 36 9.87 1.12 -4.18
N GLY A 37 10.93 0.48 -4.66
CA GLY A 37 11.35 -0.85 -4.20
C GLY A 37 11.67 -0.88 -2.71
N ARG A 38 12.40 0.12 -2.20
CA ARG A 38 12.67 0.23 -0.75
C ARG A 38 11.41 0.43 0.05
N TRP A 39 10.49 1.27 -0.43
CA TRP A 39 9.22 1.50 0.26
C TRP A 39 8.33 0.25 0.29
N LEU A 40 8.21 -0.49 -0.82
CA LEU A 40 7.51 -1.77 -0.86
C LEU A 40 8.13 -2.79 0.10
N TYR A 41 9.47 -2.83 0.19
CA TYR A 41 10.17 -3.69 1.14
C TYR A 41 9.89 -3.30 2.59
N GLU A 42 9.85 -2.01 2.93
CA GLU A 42 9.46 -1.50 4.25
C GLU A 42 8.01 -1.89 4.60
N LEU A 43 7.09 -1.83 3.62
CA LEU A 43 5.69 -2.20 3.81
C LEU A 43 5.51 -3.70 4.09
N GLN A 44 6.33 -4.57 3.49
CA GLN A 44 6.24 -6.02 3.67
C GLN A 44 6.96 -6.55 4.91
N GLN A 45 7.53 -5.68 5.74
CA GLN A 45 8.18 -6.13 6.96
C GLN A 45 7.19 -6.86 7.90
N PRO A 46 7.63 -7.92 8.62
CA PRO A 46 6.74 -8.76 9.43
C PRO A 46 5.90 -8.00 10.46
N GLN A 47 6.44 -6.90 11.00
CA GLN A 47 5.78 -6.06 12.01
C GLN A 47 4.66 -5.16 11.47
N THR A 48 4.52 -5.03 10.15
CA THR A 48 3.57 -4.08 9.54
C THR A 48 2.14 -4.65 9.50
N PHE A 49 1.99 -5.99 9.58
CA PHE A 49 0.71 -6.71 9.56
C PHE A 49 -0.22 -6.27 8.41
N ILE A 50 0.36 -6.04 7.24
CA ILE A 50 -0.38 -5.70 6.02
C ILE A 50 -0.10 -6.73 4.93
N LYS A 51 -1.10 -6.90 4.05
CA LYS A 51 -1.04 -7.70 2.85
C LYS A 51 -1.24 -6.78 1.65
N ILE A 52 -0.53 -7.01 0.56
CA ILE A 52 -0.69 -6.28 -0.70
C ILE A 52 -1.23 -7.27 -1.74
N PRO A 53 -2.56 -7.50 -1.82
CA PRO A 53 -3.14 -8.46 -2.76
C PRO A 53 -2.97 -8.10 -4.24
N ALA A 54 -2.83 -6.82 -4.55
CA ALA A 54 -2.65 -6.34 -5.92
C ALA A 54 -1.61 -5.21 -5.95
N LEU A 55 -0.67 -5.32 -6.90
CA LEU A 55 0.36 -4.33 -7.19
C LEU A 55 0.54 -4.26 -8.71
N ALA A 56 0.37 -3.07 -9.27
CA ALA A 56 0.71 -2.73 -10.64
C ALA A 56 1.75 -1.61 -10.62
N ILE A 57 2.78 -1.74 -11.45
CA ILE A 57 3.83 -0.73 -11.60
C ILE A 57 3.98 -0.47 -13.10
N GLU A 58 3.83 0.79 -13.48
CA GLU A 58 3.87 1.24 -14.86
C GLU A 58 4.89 2.37 -14.99
N PRO A 59 5.64 2.46 -16.09
CA PRO A 59 6.48 3.63 -16.37
C PRO A 59 5.63 4.91 -16.40
N ASP A 60 6.17 6.02 -15.90
CA ASP A 60 5.58 7.33 -16.16
C ASP A 60 6.05 7.81 -17.55
N GLU A 61 5.10 8.02 -18.47
CA GLU A 61 5.40 8.46 -19.84
C GLU A 61 5.78 9.95 -19.91
N ASP A 62 5.37 10.74 -18.91
CA ASP A 62 5.62 12.19 -18.84
C ASP A 62 6.95 12.49 -18.12
N GLU A 63 7.36 11.63 -17.18
CA GLU A 63 8.58 11.80 -16.38
C GLU A 63 9.58 10.63 -16.57
N ASN A 64 10.59 10.87 -17.43
CA ASN A 64 11.66 9.90 -17.69
C ASN A 64 12.33 9.39 -16.41
N GLY A 65 12.29 8.07 -16.21
CA GLY A 65 12.95 7.38 -15.10
C GLY A 65 12.09 7.21 -13.85
N LYS A 66 10.84 7.69 -13.85
CA LYS A 66 9.88 7.45 -12.77
C LYS A 66 8.84 6.40 -13.13
N VAL A 67 8.17 5.91 -12.10
CA VAL A 67 7.10 4.91 -12.21
C VAL A 67 5.90 5.33 -11.38
N ASN A 68 4.72 4.97 -11.89
CA ASN A 68 3.46 5.01 -11.18
C ASN A 68 3.17 3.60 -10.63
N ALA A 69 2.87 3.51 -9.34
CA ALA A 69 2.52 2.28 -8.66
C ALA A 69 1.09 2.38 -8.12
N SER A 70 0.24 1.46 -8.56
CA SER A 70 -1.11 1.28 -8.05
C SER A 70 -1.15 0.03 -7.19
N LEU A 71 -1.51 0.18 -5.93
CA LEU A 71 -1.53 -0.91 -4.97
C LEU A 71 -2.79 -0.89 -4.11
N ASN A 72 -3.22 -2.10 -3.77
CA ASN A 72 -4.27 -2.31 -2.80
C ASN A 72 -3.63 -2.90 -1.54
N ILE A 73 -3.77 -2.23 -0.40
CA ILE A 73 -3.23 -2.64 0.89
C ILE A 73 -4.38 -3.12 1.77
N GLU A 74 -4.25 -4.31 2.34
CA GLU A 74 -5.22 -4.89 3.26
C GLU A 74 -4.56 -5.07 4.62
N LYS A 75 -5.16 -4.48 5.66
CA LYS A 75 -4.70 -4.62 7.04
C LYS A 75 -5.72 -5.39 7.85
N TRP A 76 -5.26 -6.41 8.56
CA TRP A 76 -6.10 -7.19 9.48
C TRP A 76 -5.76 -6.82 10.91
N TYR A 77 -6.78 -6.68 11.74
CA TYR A 77 -6.59 -6.48 13.17
C TYR A 77 -7.67 -7.21 13.96
N ARG A 78 -7.26 -7.78 15.09
CA ARG A 78 -8.19 -8.44 16.01
C ARG A 78 -9.09 -7.38 16.62
N VAL A 79 -10.37 -7.70 16.73
CA VAL A 79 -11.27 -6.94 17.60
C VAL A 79 -10.99 -7.49 19.00
N ASN A 80 -10.31 -6.74 19.85
CA ASN A 80 -10.19 -7.15 21.26
C ASN A 80 -11.60 -7.30 21.82
N PRO A 81 -11.91 -8.40 22.54
CA PRO A 81 -13.17 -8.49 23.25
C PRO A 81 -13.21 -7.35 24.27
N SER A 82 -14.25 -6.53 24.18
CA SER A 82 -14.61 -5.49 25.16
C SER A 82 -15.11 -6.11 26.45
#